data_AF-A0A2P2E7B9-F1
#
_entry.id   AF-A0A2P2E7B9-F1
#
_cell.length_a   1.000
_cell.length_b   1.000
_cell.length_c   1.000
_cell.angle_alpha   90.00
_cell.angle_beta   90.00
_cell.angle_gamma   90.00
#
_symmetry.space_group_name_H-M   'P 1'
#
loop_
_entity.id
_entity.type
_entity.pdbx_description
1 polymer ?
#
loop_
_entity_poly.entity_id
_entity_poly.type
_entity_poly.pdbx_seq_one_letter_code
_entity_poly.pdbx_strand_id
1 'polypeptide(L)'
;MSELARVWSESETDFMARALTLARSGLGLTQPNPSVGCVLVKGGEIVGEGRTQAGGRPHAEAVALAMAGRAARGATAFVTLEPCAHTSLRGPACSDSLIAAGVRAVIISVLDPDVRTCGEGAARLRAAGIDVSVGLLADEGEAQIAGFAKRLRTGLPWVHIGVPTPQFDAVLIEGEADGLLAHLTGLGQAGVMRLCLPSGSPAALAAEALGLVDSCDPD
;
A
#
# COMPACT_ATOMS: atom_id res chain seq x y z
N MET A 1 -15.15 26.00 -8.44
CA MET A 1 -16.27 25.15 -8.91
C MET A 1 -16.15 23.85 -8.16
N SER A 2 -17.11 23.54 -7.29
CA SER A 2 -17.11 22.31 -6.48
C SER A 2 -17.09 21.12 -7.41
N GLU A 3 -15.98 20.37 -7.41
CA GLU A 3 -15.91 19.05 -8.03
C GLU A 3 -16.92 18.18 -7.27
N LEU A 4 -18.01 17.79 -7.92
CA LEU A 4 -18.95 16.85 -7.32
C LEU A 4 -18.18 15.55 -7.11
N ALA A 5 -18.10 15.10 -5.86
CA ALA A 5 -17.48 13.83 -5.52
C ALA A 5 -18.11 12.73 -6.39
N ARG A 6 -17.26 11.95 -7.07
CA ARG A 6 -17.71 10.80 -7.87
C ARG A 6 -18.49 9.85 -6.97
N VAL A 7 -19.70 9.48 -7.41
CA VAL A 7 -20.46 8.41 -6.76
C VAL A 7 -19.95 7.09 -7.28
N TRP A 8 -19.50 6.23 -6.37
CA TRP A 8 -19.01 4.89 -6.67
C TRP A 8 -20.17 3.90 -6.66
N SER A 9 -20.17 2.97 -7.60
CA SER A 9 -21.12 1.85 -7.58
C SER A 9 -20.74 0.82 -6.50
N GLU A 10 -21.73 0.02 -6.10
CA GLU A 10 -21.51 -1.12 -5.19
C GLU A 10 -20.46 -2.08 -5.74
N SER A 11 -20.55 -2.44 -7.04
CA SER A 11 -19.57 -3.32 -7.67
C SER A 11 -18.15 -2.73 -7.69
N GLU A 12 -17.98 -1.43 -7.96
CA GLU A 12 -16.66 -0.79 -7.86
C GLU A 12 -16.10 -0.89 -6.44
N THR A 13 -16.95 -0.67 -5.45
CA THR A 13 -16.61 -0.78 -4.03
C THR A 13 -16.16 -2.20 -3.68
N ASP A 14 -16.88 -3.23 -4.15
CA ASP A 14 -16.52 -4.64 -3.93
C ASP A 14 -15.16 -5.00 -4.55
N PHE A 15 -14.87 -4.51 -5.76
CA PHE A 15 -13.59 -4.77 -6.42
C PHE A 15 -12.42 -4.08 -5.69
N MET A 16 -12.62 -2.86 -5.19
CA MET A 16 -11.59 -2.21 -4.38
C MET A 16 -11.44 -2.87 -3.01
N ALA A 17 -12.53 -3.29 -2.36
CA ALA A 17 -12.49 -4.03 -1.11
C ALA A 17 -11.75 -5.37 -1.28
N ARG A 18 -11.90 -6.02 -2.44
CA ARG A 18 -11.11 -7.20 -2.82
C ARG A 18 -9.63 -6.87 -2.97
N ALA A 19 -9.29 -5.79 -3.67
CA ALA A 19 -7.91 -5.32 -3.78
C ALA A 19 -7.28 -5.02 -2.41
N LEU A 20 -7.99 -4.34 -1.51
CA LEU A 20 -7.56 -4.08 -0.14
C LEU A 20 -7.38 -5.36 0.68
N THR A 21 -8.23 -6.37 0.48
CA THR A 21 -8.06 -7.68 1.12
C THR A 21 -6.78 -8.38 0.66
N LEU A 22 -6.48 -8.33 -0.65
CA LEU A 22 -5.22 -8.83 -1.19
C LEU A 22 -4.01 -8.07 -0.61
N ALA A 23 -4.10 -6.74 -0.53
CA ALA A 23 -3.07 -5.89 0.07
C ALA A 23 -2.80 -6.25 1.53
N ARG A 24 -3.85 -6.36 2.37
CA ARG A 24 -3.73 -6.75 3.79
C ARG A 24 -3.05 -8.11 3.97
N SER A 25 -3.31 -9.06 3.09
CA SER A 25 -2.69 -10.39 3.15
C SER A 25 -1.17 -10.41 2.91
N GLY A 26 -0.58 -9.31 2.44
CA GLY A 26 0.87 -9.16 2.24
C GLY A 26 1.57 -8.29 3.29
N LEU A 27 0.85 -7.77 4.29
CA LEU A 27 1.47 -7.04 5.41
C LEU A 27 2.46 -7.95 6.16
N GLY A 28 3.56 -7.38 6.65
CA GLY A 28 4.66 -8.12 7.30
C GLY A 28 5.63 -8.82 6.34
N LEU A 29 5.33 -8.87 5.03
CA LEU A 29 6.10 -9.65 4.04
C LEU A 29 6.77 -8.81 2.96
N THR A 30 6.37 -7.56 2.80
CA THR A 30 6.66 -6.75 1.59
C THR A 30 7.74 -5.69 1.79
N GLN A 31 8.26 -5.55 3.02
CA GLN A 31 9.32 -4.60 3.32
C GLN A 31 10.53 -4.74 2.36
N PRO A 32 11.11 -3.61 1.91
CA PRO A 32 10.83 -2.24 2.33
C PRO A 32 9.69 -1.54 1.56
N ASN A 33 9.00 -2.23 0.64
CA ASN A 33 7.95 -1.64 -0.20
C ASN A 33 6.57 -1.83 0.45
N PRO A 34 5.56 -0.99 0.13
CA PRO A 34 4.22 -1.16 0.67
C PRO A 34 3.55 -2.43 0.15
N SER A 35 2.68 -3.02 0.96
CA SER A 35 1.83 -4.12 0.50
C SER A 35 0.66 -3.56 -0.30
N VAL A 36 0.72 -3.61 -1.63
CA VAL A 36 -0.36 -3.13 -2.52
C VAL A 36 -1.20 -4.30 -3.03
N GLY A 37 -2.47 -4.07 -3.33
CA GLY A 37 -3.36 -4.99 -4.04
C GLY A 37 -3.86 -4.40 -5.36
N CYS A 38 -4.09 -5.26 -6.35
CA CYS A 38 -4.60 -4.88 -7.67
C CYS A 38 -5.57 -5.94 -8.19
N VAL A 39 -6.71 -5.50 -8.72
CA VAL A 39 -7.73 -6.35 -9.36
C VAL A 39 -8.02 -5.78 -10.75
N LEU A 40 -8.01 -6.61 -11.79
CA LEU A 40 -8.37 -6.25 -13.15
C LEU A 40 -9.75 -6.80 -13.48
N VAL A 41 -10.66 -5.94 -13.93
CA VAL A 41 -12.07 -6.29 -14.18
C VAL A 41 -12.47 -6.00 -15.61
N LYS A 42 -13.12 -6.96 -16.28
CA LYS A 42 -13.66 -6.81 -17.63
C LYS A 42 -15.02 -7.49 -17.73
N GLY A 43 -16.01 -6.77 -18.27
CA GLY A 43 -17.37 -7.32 -18.38
C GLY A 43 -18.03 -7.62 -17.02
N GLY A 44 -17.61 -6.96 -15.95
CA GLY A 44 -18.09 -7.24 -14.58
C GLY A 44 -17.39 -8.41 -13.89
N GLU A 45 -16.43 -9.07 -14.55
CA GLU A 45 -15.72 -10.21 -13.99
C GLU A 45 -14.25 -9.88 -13.72
N ILE A 46 -13.70 -10.46 -12.64
CA ILE A 46 -12.29 -10.37 -12.33
C ILE A 46 -11.51 -11.26 -13.30
N VAL A 47 -10.66 -10.64 -14.11
CA VAL A 47 -9.79 -11.34 -15.07
C VAL A 47 -8.35 -11.47 -14.58
N GLY A 48 -7.97 -10.77 -13.51
CA GLY A 48 -6.66 -10.91 -12.88
C GLY A 48 -6.61 -10.28 -11.50
N GLU A 49 -5.87 -10.90 -10.61
CA GLU A 49 -5.65 -10.43 -9.23
C GLU A 49 -4.17 -10.49 -8.89
N GLY A 50 -3.73 -9.54 -8.07
CA GLY A 50 -2.36 -9.48 -7.63
C GLY A 50 -2.21 -8.75 -6.31
N ARG A 51 -1.19 -9.15 -5.56
CA ARG A 51 -0.66 -8.37 -4.45
C ARG A 51 0.85 -8.22 -4.62
N THR A 52 1.43 -7.24 -3.96
CA THR A 52 2.88 -7.13 -3.86
C THR A 52 3.43 -8.40 -3.22
N GLN A 53 4.41 -9.03 -3.86
CA GLN A 53 4.96 -10.30 -3.38
C GLN A 53 6.01 -10.07 -2.28
N ALA A 54 6.34 -11.15 -1.58
CA ALA A 54 7.32 -11.13 -0.49
C ALA A 54 8.66 -10.51 -0.95
N GLY A 55 9.26 -9.68 -0.10
CA GLY A 55 10.43 -8.85 -0.46
C GLY A 55 10.10 -7.62 -1.29
N GLY A 56 8.80 -7.32 -1.47
CA GLY A 56 8.32 -6.08 -2.07
C GLY A 56 8.26 -6.09 -3.60
N ARG A 57 8.53 -7.22 -4.26
CA ARG A 57 8.48 -7.37 -5.73
C ARG A 57 8.12 -8.83 -6.11
N PRO A 58 7.46 -9.07 -7.24
CA PRO A 58 6.83 -8.07 -8.13
C PRO A 58 5.70 -7.29 -7.44
N HIS A 59 5.39 -6.12 -8.01
CA HIS A 59 4.27 -5.30 -7.57
C HIS A 59 2.92 -5.93 -7.92
N ALA A 60 1.86 -5.48 -7.24
CA ALA A 60 0.51 -6.01 -7.39
C ALA A 60 0.00 -5.96 -8.83
N GLU A 61 0.23 -4.85 -9.53
CA GLU A 61 -0.22 -4.63 -10.91
C GLU A 61 0.48 -5.58 -11.87
N ALA A 62 1.77 -5.82 -11.67
CA ALA A 62 2.53 -6.78 -12.49
C ALA A 62 1.99 -8.21 -12.30
N VAL A 63 1.64 -8.61 -11.07
CA VAL A 63 1.05 -9.92 -10.78
C VAL A 63 -0.34 -10.04 -11.39
N ALA A 64 -1.19 -9.02 -11.23
CA ALA A 64 -2.54 -9.00 -11.79
C ALA A 64 -2.51 -9.05 -13.33
N LEU A 65 -1.62 -8.28 -13.96
CA LEU A 65 -1.43 -8.27 -15.41
C LEU A 65 -0.92 -9.61 -15.93
N ALA A 66 0.01 -10.25 -15.22
CA ALA A 66 0.50 -11.58 -15.58
C ALA A 66 -0.62 -12.64 -15.53
N MET A 67 -1.48 -12.58 -14.51
CA MET A 67 -2.65 -13.46 -14.41
C MET A 67 -3.67 -13.19 -15.53
N ALA A 68 -3.96 -11.92 -15.83
CA ALA A 68 -4.96 -11.55 -16.84
C ALA A 68 -4.50 -11.80 -18.28
N GLY A 69 -3.21 -11.68 -18.55
CA GLY A 69 -2.65 -11.78 -19.91
C GLY A 69 -3.40 -10.87 -20.88
N ARG A 70 -3.90 -11.44 -21.99
CA ARG A 70 -4.63 -10.68 -23.03
C ARG A 70 -5.97 -10.12 -22.56
N ALA A 71 -6.55 -10.67 -21.49
CA ALA A 71 -7.82 -10.20 -20.96
C ALA A 71 -7.72 -8.80 -20.33
N ALA A 72 -6.52 -8.37 -19.95
CA ALA A 72 -6.27 -7.03 -19.40
C ALA A 72 -6.63 -5.89 -20.37
N ARG A 73 -6.57 -6.14 -21.69
CA ARG A 73 -6.89 -5.11 -22.68
C ARG A 73 -8.35 -4.68 -22.57
N GLY A 74 -8.58 -3.40 -22.35
CA GLY A 74 -9.89 -2.80 -22.12
C GLY A 74 -10.47 -3.08 -20.73
N ALA A 75 -9.72 -3.69 -19.80
CA ALA A 75 -10.15 -3.88 -18.42
C ALA A 75 -10.06 -2.58 -17.61
N THR A 76 -10.72 -2.54 -16.45
CA THR A 76 -10.50 -1.52 -15.41
C THR A 76 -9.58 -2.13 -14.36
N ALA A 77 -8.52 -1.41 -13.98
CA ALA A 77 -7.70 -1.78 -12.83
C ALA A 77 -8.20 -1.07 -11.57
N PHE A 78 -8.41 -1.82 -10.49
CA PHE A 78 -8.65 -1.30 -9.14
C PHE A 78 -7.37 -1.54 -8.34
N VAL A 79 -6.73 -0.47 -7.87
CA VAL A 79 -5.41 -0.54 -7.22
C VAL A 79 -5.41 0.23 -5.91
N THR A 80 -4.86 -0.36 -4.85
CA THR A 80 -4.96 0.22 -3.49
C THR A 80 -4.03 1.42 -3.28
N LEU A 81 -2.96 1.53 -4.07
CA LEU A 81 -2.01 2.63 -4.05
C LEU A 81 -1.73 3.08 -5.49
N GLU A 82 -1.44 4.36 -5.69
CA GLU A 82 -1.09 4.88 -7.01
C GLU A 82 0.02 4.04 -7.70
N PRO A 83 -0.19 3.63 -8.96
CA PRO A 83 0.82 2.89 -9.71
C PRO A 83 2.12 3.69 -9.85
N CYS A 84 3.24 3.08 -9.47
CA CYS A 84 4.52 3.77 -9.48
C CYS A 84 4.89 4.29 -10.88
N ALA A 85 5.50 5.49 -10.93
CA ALA A 85 5.90 6.17 -12.16
C ALA A 85 7.42 6.19 -12.39
N HIS A 86 8.21 5.95 -11.35
CA HIS A 86 9.65 6.04 -11.41
C HIS A 86 10.29 4.86 -12.17
N THR A 87 11.35 5.15 -12.92
CA THR A 87 12.16 4.11 -13.57
C THR A 87 12.93 3.32 -12.53
N SER A 88 13.03 2.00 -12.73
CA SER A 88 13.73 1.08 -11.83
C SER A 88 14.53 0.08 -12.65
N LEU A 89 15.73 -0.29 -12.18
CA LEU A 89 16.50 -1.38 -12.77
C LEU A 89 15.81 -2.75 -12.62
N ARG A 90 14.80 -2.85 -11.74
CA ARG A 90 14.08 -4.08 -11.41
C ARG A 90 12.82 -4.31 -12.24
N GLY A 91 12.57 -3.48 -13.26
CA GLY A 91 11.43 -3.60 -14.16
C GLY A 91 10.78 -2.26 -14.52
N PRO A 92 9.84 -2.27 -15.48
CA PRO A 92 9.11 -1.07 -15.87
C PRO A 92 8.28 -0.50 -14.72
N ALA A 93 7.95 0.79 -14.82
CA ALA A 93 6.99 1.42 -13.94
C ALA A 93 5.62 0.73 -14.08
N CYS A 94 4.84 0.63 -12.99
CA CYS A 94 3.52 0.01 -13.04
C CYS A 94 2.57 0.81 -13.94
N SER A 95 2.66 2.14 -13.94
CA SER A 95 1.94 3.00 -14.87
C SER A 95 2.20 2.62 -16.33
N ASP A 96 3.47 2.38 -16.70
CA ASP A 96 3.85 2.02 -18.07
C ASP A 96 3.36 0.62 -18.44
N SER A 97 3.35 -0.29 -17.46
CA SER A 97 2.87 -1.66 -17.63
C SER A 97 1.35 -1.70 -17.88
N LEU A 98 0.58 -0.89 -17.16
CA LEU A 98 -0.87 -0.73 -17.37
C LEU A 98 -1.17 -0.08 -18.73
N ILE A 99 -0.39 0.93 -19.14
CA ILE A 99 -0.49 1.55 -20.47
C ILE A 99 -0.22 0.52 -21.56
N ALA A 100 0.87 -0.23 -21.46
CA ALA A 100 1.24 -1.26 -22.43
C ALA A 100 0.19 -2.37 -22.53
N ALA A 101 -0.44 -2.74 -21.40
CA ALA A 101 -1.54 -3.70 -21.37
C ALA A 101 -2.83 -3.17 -22.04
N GLY A 102 -2.95 -1.85 -22.20
CA GLY A 102 -4.11 -1.20 -22.79
C GLY A 102 -5.36 -1.32 -21.92
N VAL A 103 -5.23 -1.16 -20.60
CA VAL A 103 -6.38 -1.01 -19.71
C VAL A 103 -7.17 0.25 -20.09
N ARG A 104 -8.49 0.24 -19.93
CA ARG A 104 -9.34 1.40 -20.27
C ARG A 104 -9.42 2.43 -19.16
N ALA A 105 -9.33 1.97 -17.92
CA ALA A 105 -9.50 2.79 -16.73
C ALA A 105 -8.67 2.26 -15.57
N VAL A 106 -8.29 3.15 -14.65
CA VAL A 106 -7.61 2.84 -13.39
C VAL A 106 -8.31 3.60 -12.26
N ILE A 107 -8.82 2.85 -11.28
CA ILE A 107 -9.43 3.39 -10.07
C ILE A 107 -8.47 3.15 -8.92
N ILE A 108 -8.02 4.24 -8.30
CA ILE A 108 -7.00 4.25 -7.26
C ILE A 108 -7.69 4.55 -5.92
N SER A 109 -7.34 3.80 -4.88
CA SER A 109 -7.79 4.13 -3.51
C SER A 109 -7.06 5.36 -3.00
N VAL A 110 -5.74 5.28 -2.79
CA VAL A 110 -4.92 6.40 -2.29
C VAL A 110 -3.76 6.75 -3.22
N LEU A 111 -3.38 8.03 -3.28
CA LEU A 111 -2.17 8.47 -3.97
C LEU A 111 -0.91 8.05 -3.20
N ASP A 112 0.19 7.86 -3.92
CA ASP A 112 1.46 7.45 -3.32
C ASP A 112 2.12 8.65 -2.64
N PRO A 113 2.39 8.60 -1.31
CA PRO A 113 3.08 9.69 -0.60
C PRO A 113 4.57 9.78 -0.96
N ASP A 114 5.14 8.81 -1.68
CA ASP A 114 6.53 8.86 -2.16
C ASP A 114 6.70 9.99 -3.17
N VAL A 115 7.64 10.91 -2.90
CA VAL A 115 7.96 12.07 -3.76
C VAL A 115 8.37 11.69 -5.19
N ARG A 116 8.75 10.43 -5.42
CA ARG A 116 9.08 9.89 -6.75
C ARG A 116 7.85 9.46 -7.55
N THR A 117 6.69 9.33 -6.90
CA THR A 117 5.42 8.92 -7.51
C THR A 117 4.37 10.00 -7.36
N CYS A 118 4.05 10.49 -6.16
CA CYS A 118 3.15 11.60 -5.79
C CYS A 118 2.34 12.26 -6.94
N GLY A 119 1.37 11.54 -7.50
CA GLY A 119 0.48 12.02 -8.58
C GLY A 119 1.00 11.84 -10.03
N GLU A 120 2.29 11.61 -10.23
CA GLU A 120 2.93 11.38 -11.53
C GLU A 120 2.46 10.09 -12.20
N GLY A 121 2.14 9.05 -11.43
CA GLY A 121 1.62 7.78 -11.96
C GLY A 121 0.24 7.97 -12.55
N ALA A 122 -0.64 8.62 -11.79
CA ALA A 122 -1.97 9.00 -12.24
C ALA A 122 -1.92 9.97 -13.42
N ALA A 123 -1.03 10.98 -13.39
CA ALA A 123 -0.84 11.92 -14.49
C ALA A 123 -0.38 11.21 -15.76
N ARG A 124 0.58 10.28 -15.67
CA ARG A 124 1.06 9.51 -16.82
C ARG A 124 -0.03 8.64 -17.45
N LEU A 125 -0.83 7.97 -16.64
CA LEU A 125 -1.97 7.18 -17.11
C LEU A 125 -2.98 8.06 -17.87
N ARG A 126 -3.33 9.23 -17.31
CA ARG A 126 -4.23 10.20 -17.98
C ARG A 126 -3.65 10.70 -19.30
N ALA A 127 -2.36 11.03 -19.34
CA ALA A 127 -1.68 11.47 -20.56
C ALA A 127 -1.69 10.41 -21.67
N ALA A 128 -1.76 9.13 -21.32
CA ALA A 128 -1.93 8.02 -22.26
C ALA A 128 -3.39 7.77 -22.67
N GLY A 129 -4.34 8.59 -22.22
CA GLY A 129 -5.77 8.48 -22.55
C GLY A 129 -6.55 7.47 -21.71
N ILE A 130 -5.99 7.01 -20.58
CA ILE A 130 -6.68 6.12 -19.64
C ILE A 130 -7.55 6.97 -18.70
N ASP A 131 -8.78 6.52 -18.43
CA ASP A 131 -9.66 7.14 -17.42
C ASP A 131 -9.13 6.84 -16.01
N VAL A 132 -8.82 7.88 -15.23
CA VAL A 132 -8.23 7.73 -13.89
C VAL A 132 -9.06 8.45 -12.85
N SER A 133 -9.63 7.67 -11.92
CA SER A 133 -10.34 8.17 -10.74
C SER A 133 -9.60 7.76 -9.47
N VAL A 134 -9.66 8.61 -8.44
CA VAL A 134 -8.91 8.45 -7.18
C VAL A 134 -9.84 8.63 -6.00
N GLY A 135 -9.61 7.93 -4.90
CA GLY A 135 -10.31 8.14 -3.63
C GLY A 135 -11.40 7.10 -3.32
N LEU A 136 -11.46 5.97 -4.03
CA LEU A 136 -12.38 4.90 -3.68
C LEU A 136 -11.85 4.12 -2.47
N LEU A 137 -12.61 4.12 -1.36
CA LEU A 137 -12.18 3.51 -0.09
C LEU A 137 -10.83 4.06 0.38
N ALA A 138 -10.69 5.40 0.37
CA ALA A 138 -9.44 6.08 0.67
C ALA A 138 -9.00 5.85 2.12
N ASP A 139 -9.91 5.96 3.09
CA ASP A 139 -9.61 5.78 4.52
C ASP A 139 -9.02 4.38 4.79
N GLU A 140 -9.57 3.34 4.17
CA GLU A 140 -9.04 1.97 4.26
C GLU A 140 -7.70 1.82 3.56
N GLY A 141 -7.49 2.52 2.43
CA GLY A 141 -6.21 2.58 1.74
C GLY A 141 -5.12 3.26 2.58
N GLU A 142 -5.44 4.39 3.23
CA GLU A 142 -4.53 5.12 4.11
C GLU A 142 -4.13 4.28 5.33
N ALA A 143 -5.10 3.61 5.95
CA ALA A 143 -4.84 2.66 7.04
C ALA A 143 -3.95 1.50 6.58
N GLN A 144 -4.18 0.98 5.37
CA GLN A 144 -3.37 -0.10 4.79
C GLN A 144 -1.91 0.32 4.60
N ILE A 145 -1.64 1.55 4.15
CA ILE A 145 -0.27 2.05 3.90
C ILE A 145 0.35 2.80 5.09
N ALA A 146 -0.31 2.88 6.25
CA ALA A 146 0.11 3.73 7.37
C ALA A 146 1.59 3.56 7.76
N GLY A 147 2.08 2.31 7.80
CA GLY A 147 3.49 2.00 8.05
C GLY A 147 4.45 2.57 7.02
N PHE A 148 4.11 2.40 5.73
CA PHE A 148 4.90 2.95 4.63
C PHE A 148 4.91 4.47 4.65
N ALA A 149 3.73 5.09 4.78
CA ALA A 149 3.57 6.54 4.79
C ALA A 149 4.29 7.20 5.98
N LYS A 150 4.19 6.62 7.19
CA LYS A 150 4.93 7.11 8.36
C LYS A 150 6.43 7.03 8.12
N ARG A 151 6.93 5.88 7.66
CA ARG A 151 8.37 5.67 7.43
C ARG A 151 8.95 6.67 6.44
N LEU A 152 8.23 6.97 5.35
CA LEU A 152 8.66 8.00 4.40
C LEU A 152 8.71 9.39 5.02
N ARG A 153 7.74 9.73 5.88
CA ARG A 153 7.62 11.06 6.50
C ARG A 153 8.61 11.29 7.64
N THR A 154 8.87 10.28 8.46
CA THR A 154 9.59 10.44 9.74
C THR A 154 10.85 9.58 9.85
N GLY A 155 11.03 8.60 8.96
CA GLY A 155 12.09 7.59 9.08
C GLY A 155 11.82 6.53 10.15
N LEU A 156 10.67 6.56 10.82
CA LEU A 156 10.31 5.61 11.89
C LEU A 156 9.27 4.59 11.40
N PRO A 157 9.31 3.34 11.88
CA PRO A 157 8.22 2.40 11.67
C PRO A 157 6.95 2.89 12.37
N TRP A 158 5.80 2.40 11.90
CA TRP A 158 4.53 2.53 12.61
C TRP A 158 4.50 1.54 13.78
N VAL A 159 4.33 2.07 14.99
CA VAL A 159 4.51 1.40 16.27
C VAL A 159 3.15 1.11 16.86
N HIS A 160 2.92 -0.16 17.14
CA HIS A 160 1.69 -0.69 17.71
C HIS A 160 1.98 -1.47 18.98
N ILE A 161 1.12 -1.30 19.99
CA ILE A 161 1.13 -2.11 21.21
C ILE A 161 -0.03 -3.09 21.16
N GLY A 162 0.26 -4.38 21.24
CA GLY A 162 -0.75 -5.42 21.15
C GLY A 162 -0.17 -6.82 21.05
N VAL A 163 -0.90 -7.72 20.39
CA VAL A 163 -0.46 -9.09 20.16
C VAL A 163 0.29 -9.17 18.83
N PRO A 164 1.51 -9.74 18.79
CA PRO A 164 2.20 -9.99 17.53
C PRO A 164 1.38 -10.87 16.59
N THR A 165 1.19 -10.40 15.36
CA THR A 165 0.61 -11.17 14.26
C THR A 165 1.59 -11.21 13.08
N PRO A 166 1.38 -12.08 12.09
CA PRO A 166 2.20 -12.10 10.87
C PRO A 166 2.15 -10.81 10.04
N GLN A 167 1.28 -9.85 10.37
CA GLN A 167 1.16 -8.57 9.65
C GLN A 167 2.21 -7.53 10.07
N PHE A 168 3.00 -7.80 11.10
CA PHE A 168 4.10 -6.95 11.53
C PHE A 168 5.42 -7.42 10.92
N ASP A 169 6.24 -6.46 10.49
CA ASP A 169 7.56 -6.74 9.91
C ASP A 169 8.57 -7.13 11.00
N ALA A 170 8.36 -6.65 12.22
CA ALA A 170 9.21 -6.91 13.37
C ALA A 170 8.41 -6.89 14.68
N VAL A 171 8.98 -7.54 15.70
CA VAL A 171 8.51 -7.52 17.08
C VAL A 171 9.66 -7.08 17.98
N LEU A 172 9.41 -6.13 18.88
CA LEU A 172 10.40 -5.65 19.85
C LEU A 172 9.83 -5.80 21.26
N ILE A 173 10.51 -6.61 22.08
CA ILE A 173 10.12 -6.88 23.47
C ILE A 173 10.92 -5.99 24.42
N GLU A 174 12.24 -6.00 24.26
CA GLU A 174 13.16 -5.24 25.10
C GLU A 174 13.36 -3.82 24.58
N GLY A 175 13.52 -2.86 25.49
CA GLY A 175 13.78 -1.47 25.15
C GLY A 175 13.58 -0.58 26.37
N GLU A 176 14.51 0.35 26.57
CA GLU A 176 14.41 1.37 27.60
C GLU A 176 14.21 2.74 26.96
N ALA A 177 13.66 3.70 27.70
CA ALA A 177 13.38 5.03 27.18
C ALA A 177 14.64 5.71 26.61
N ASP A 178 15.79 5.49 27.25
CA ASP A 178 17.08 5.91 26.72
C ASP A 178 17.49 5.00 25.56
N GLY A 179 17.57 5.56 24.35
CA GLY A 179 17.97 4.84 23.14
C GLY A 179 16.84 4.20 22.32
N LEU A 180 15.60 4.09 22.82
CA LEU A 180 14.49 3.51 22.04
C LEU A 180 14.27 4.22 20.71
N LEU A 181 14.25 5.55 20.69
CA LEU A 181 14.08 6.32 19.45
C LEU A 181 15.19 6.02 18.42
N ALA A 182 16.43 5.87 18.88
CA ALA A 182 17.55 5.53 18.00
C ALA A 182 17.41 4.11 17.44
N HIS A 183 16.96 3.15 18.24
CA HIS A 183 16.66 1.79 17.79
C HIS A 183 15.53 1.81 16.74
N LEU A 184 14.41 2.48 17.00
CA LEU A 184 13.30 2.61 16.05
C LEU A 184 13.74 3.27 14.73
N THR A 185 14.61 4.27 14.81
CA THR A 185 15.22 4.91 13.63
C THR A 185 16.03 3.91 12.81
N GLY A 186 16.84 3.08 13.47
CA GLY A 186 17.60 2.00 12.82
C GLY A 186 16.68 0.98 12.12
N LEU A 187 15.56 0.60 12.75
CA LEU A 187 14.57 -0.29 12.13
C LEU A 187 13.93 0.33 10.88
N GLY A 188 13.53 1.61 10.94
CA GLY A 188 12.96 2.32 9.80
C GLY A 188 13.94 2.45 8.62
N GLN A 189 15.22 2.70 8.92
CA GLN A 189 16.31 2.68 7.93
C GLN A 189 16.50 1.30 7.31
N ALA A 190 16.34 0.23 8.10
CA ALA A 190 16.43 -1.14 7.64
C ALA A 190 15.23 -1.60 6.78
N GLY A 191 14.15 -0.81 6.71
CA GLY A 191 12.98 -1.11 5.88
C GLY A 191 11.71 -1.45 6.65
N VAL A 192 11.79 -1.59 7.97
CA VAL A 192 10.65 -1.96 8.83
C VAL A 192 9.58 -0.88 8.75
N MET A 193 8.37 -1.25 8.37
CA MET A 193 7.24 -0.34 8.24
C MET A 193 6.25 -0.49 9.40
N ARG A 194 6.03 -1.71 9.89
CA ARG A 194 5.10 -2.02 10.99
C ARG A 194 5.83 -2.81 12.08
N LEU A 195 5.86 -2.24 13.28
CA LEU A 195 6.48 -2.82 14.46
C LEU A 195 5.40 -3.11 15.51
N CYS A 196 5.40 -4.32 16.05
CA CYS A 196 4.62 -4.66 17.23
C CYS A 196 5.51 -4.66 18.48
N LEU A 197 5.03 -3.99 19.52
CA LEU A 197 5.55 -4.07 20.88
C LEU A 197 4.54 -4.88 21.69
N PRO A 198 4.88 -6.08 22.18
CA PRO A 198 3.92 -6.88 22.95
C PRO A 198 3.39 -6.10 24.16
N SER A 199 2.09 -6.16 24.41
CA SER A 199 1.47 -5.45 25.55
C SER A 199 2.17 -5.77 26.87
N GLY A 200 2.53 -4.73 27.61
CA GLY A 200 3.24 -4.84 28.90
C GLY A 200 4.74 -5.16 28.78
N SER A 201 5.29 -5.28 27.58
CA SER A 201 6.74 -5.42 27.40
C SER A 201 7.49 -4.14 27.79
N PRO A 202 8.78 -4.22 28.18
CA PRO A 202 9.61 -3.05 28.46
C PRO A 202 9.58 -2.02 27.33
N ALA A 203 9.70 -2.46 26.07
CA ALA A 203 9.63 -1.59 24.91
C ALA A 203 8.28 -0.88 24.78
N ALA A 204 7.17 -1.57 25.04
CA ALA A 204 5.82 -0.98 25.00
C ALA A 204 5.68 0.15 26.03
N LEU A 205 6.07 -0.10 27.28
CA LEU A 205 6.00 0.91 28.35
C LEU A 205 6.89 2.13 28.03
N ALA A 206 8.09 1.90 27.50
CA ALA A 206 8.99 2.97 27.08
C ALA A 206 8.42 3.77 25.89
N ALA A 207 7.80 3.11 24.90
CA ALA A 207 7.19 3.77 23.76
C ALA A 207 5.99 4.64 24.15
N GLU A 208 5.14 4.17 25.08
CA GLU A 208 4.03 4.95 25.64
C GLU A 208 4.53 6.20 26.35
N ALA A 209 5.52 6.04 27.24
CA ALA A 209 6.10 7.16 28.00
C ALA A 209 6.71 8.24 27.10
N LEU A 210 7.20 7.87 25.91
CA LEU A 210 7.78 8.77 24.93
C LEU A 210 6.77 9.28 23.87
N GLY A 211 5.52 8.82 23.90
CA GLY A 211 4.51 9.20 22.91
C GLY A 211 4.82 8.70 21.49
N LEU A 212 5.46 7.54 21.37
CA LEU A 212 5.92 6.97 20.09
C LEU A 212 4.93 5.99 19.44
N VAL A 213 3.81 5.71 20.09
CA VAL A 213 2.77 4.76 19.67
C VAL A 213 1.82 5.44 18.68
N ASP A 214 1.56 4.82 17.53
CA ASP A 214 0.67 5.40 16.50
C ASP A 214 -0.78 4.91 16.60
N SER A 215 -0.98 3.71 17.13
CA SER A 215 -2.32 3.25 17.51
C SER A 215 -2.28 2.39 18.76
N CYS A 216 -3.23 2.64 19.64
CA CYS A 216 -3.79 1.62 20.50
C CYS A 216 -4.86 0.91 19.64
N ASP A 217 -4.91 -0.42 19.61
CA ASP A 217 -5.80 -1.21 18.72
C ASP A 217 -7.18 -0.57 18.49
N PRO A 218 -7.67 -0.50 17.24
CA PRO A 218 -9.06 -0.84 17.01
C PRO A 218 -9.14 -2.37 16.99
N ASP A 219 -9.64 -2.95 18.08
CA ASP A 219 -10.06 -4.36 18.12
C ASP A 219 -10.90 -4.74 16.88
#